data_AF-A0A3L7P4D4-F1
#
_entry.id   AF-A0A3L7P4D4-F1
#
_cell.length_a   1.000
_cell.length_b   1.000
_cell.length_c   1.000
_cell.angle_alpha   90.00
_cell.angle_beta   90.00
_cell.angle_gamma   90.00
#
_symmetry.space_group_name_H-M   'P 1'
#
loop_
_entity.id
_entity.type
_entity.pdbx_description
1 polymer ?
#
loop_
_entity_poly.entity_id
_entity_poly.type
_entity_poly.pdbx_seq_one_letter_code
_entity_poly.pdbx_strand_id
1 'polypeptide(L)'
;MTTPPPKIDLRNPIVAGILAFLFPGAGHFYQRRFFKAFVFAFGIWGSWWTGMAMSDWKALQAPDRENMQTATVLKFAGQAGVGLPSLWAVYQSTRYYSKDNTSPITIAGPEEYSFQGRLNMRAENANQTGDVTGTLSLVPAKGDFGPAIGGKFAGALDGKPLTFDLANKVHLDQPIRSERKLAVTASVVDEKGEYLGELLGKIPRPLMNWFACPLDQQEEAEWHRERGKYQELAMVFVWVAGLMNLLAIWDAVEGPAYGYYDDETAPAPSPPAA
;
A
#
# COMPACT_ATOMS: atom_id res chain seq x y z
N MET A 1 24.97 -36.10 38.01
CA MET A 1 23.64 -36.36 37.43
C MET A 1 23.18 -35.09 36.73
N THR A 2 23.47 -34.97 35.43
CA THR A 2 22.97 -33.88 34.58
C THR A 2 21.64 -34.35 34.00
N THR A 3 20.54 -33.73 34.40
CA THR A 3 19.24 -33.98 33.75
C THR A 3 19.36 -33.62 32.26
N PRO A 4 18.83 -34.43 31.33
CA PRO A 4 18.81 -34.06 29.93
C PRO A 4 18.09 -32.71 29.78
N PRO A 5 18.54 -31.84 28.87
CA PRO A 5 17.94 -30.52 28.69
C PRO A 5 16.44 -30.69 28.39
N PRO A 6 15.57 -29.82 28.95
CA PRO A 6 14.13 -29.95 28.77
C PRO A 6 13.79 -29.83 27.28
N LYS A 7 13.15 -30.86 26.72
CA LYS A 7 12.56 -30.80 25.37
C LYS A 7 11.53 -29.68 25.36
N ILE A 8 11.75 -28.66 24.53
CA ILE A 8 10.81 -27.57 24.36
C ILE A 8 9.56 -28.15 23.69
N ASP A 9 8.42 -28.07 24.37
CA ASP A 9 7.13 -28.48 23.81
C ASP A 9 6.68 -27.47 22.75
N LEU A 10 6.91 -27.80 21.48
CA LEU A 10 6.51 -27.00 20.34
C LEU A 10 5.04 -27.28 20.03
N ARG A 11 4.23 -26.22 20.03
CA ARG A 11 2.87 -26.30 19.47
C ARG A 11 2.91 -26.63 17.99
N ASN A 12 1.73 -26.90 17.40
CA ASN A 12 1.55 -27.25 15.99
C ASN A 12 2.44 -26.37 15.06
N PRO A 13 3.45 -26.96 14.40
CA PRO A 13 4.44 -26.22 13.63
C PRO A 13 3.85 -25.60 12.35
N ILE A 14 2.83 -26.21 11.77
CA ILE A 14 2.15 -25.69 10.57
C ILE A 14 1.45 -24.37 10.90
N VAL A 15 0.73 -24.35 12.03
CA VAL A 15 0.05 -23.13 12.50
C VAL A 15 1.07 -22.04 12.82
N ALA A 16 2.21 -22.39 13.43
CA ALA A 16 3.29 -21.45 13.68
C ALA A 16 3.86 -20.86 12.38
N GLY A 17 4.10 -21.69 11.37
CA GLY A 17 4.57 -21.26 10.06
C GLY A 17 3.59 -20.31 9.35
N ILE A 18 2.30 -20.65 9.32
CA ILE A 18 1.26 -19.78 8.73
C ILE A 18 1.19 -18.43 9.47
N LEU A 19 1.22 -18.44 10.80
CA LEU A 19 1.19 -17.21 11.59
C LEU A 19 2.44 -16.36 11.36
N ALA A 20 3.63 -16.97 11.33
CA ALA A 20 4.88 -16.27 11.00
C ALA A 20 4.87 -15.68 9.59
N PHE A 21 4.25 -16.39 8.63
CA PHE A 21 4.08 -15.89 7.27
C PHE A 21 3.16 -14.68 7.25
N LEU A 22 1.95 -14.77 7.81
CA LEU A 22 0.97 -13.69 7.77
C LEU A 22 1.43 -12.45 8.54
N PHE A 23 2.05 -12.65 9.70
CA PHE A 23 2.53 -11.59 10.56
C PHE A 23 3.91 -11.95 11.13
N PRO A 24 4.99 -11.30 10.64
CA PRO A 24 6.35 -11.53 11.14
C PRO A 24 6.43 -11.55 12.68
N GLY A 25 6.94 -12.65 13.22
CA GLY A 25 7.08 -12.90 14.67
C GLY A 25 5.89 -13.59 15.36
N ALA A 26 4.70 -13.66 14.73
CA ALA A 26 3.52 -14.25 15.35
C ALA A 26 3.63 -15.78 15.55
N GLY A 27 4.33 -16.49 14.67
CA GLY A 27 4.58 -17.93 14.83
C GLY A 27 5.37 -18.28 16.09
N HIS A 28 6.43 -17.52 16.38
CA HIS A 28 7.22 -17.66 17.61
C HIS A 28 6.43 -17.27 18.85
N PHE A 29 5.59 -16.24 18.74
CA PHE A 29 4.67 -15.87 19.81
C PHE A 29 3.71 -17.01 20.14
N TYR A 30 3.12 -17.64 19.12
CA TYR A 30 2.24 -18.80 19.27
C TYR A 30 2.94 -19.96 19.99
N GLN A 31 4.21 -20.21 19.68
CA GLN A 31 5.04 -21.22 20.35
C GLN A 31 5.63 -20.76 21.69
N ARG A 32 5.19 -19.62 22.24
CA ARG A 32 5.67 -19.03 23.51
C ARG A 32 7.17 -18.69 23.53
N ARG A 33 7.78 -18.50 22.36
CA ARG A 33 9.17 -18.08 22.18
C ARG A 33 9.24 -16.55 22.05
N PHE A 34 8.87 -15.84 23.11
CA PHE A 34 8.62 -14.38 23.09
C PHE A 34 9.85 -13.54 22.69
N PHE A 35 11.04 -13.88 23.19
CA PHE A 35 12.25 -13.14 22.82
C PHE A 35 12.52 -13.19 21.32
N LYS A 36 12.44 -14.39 20.72
CA LYS A 36 12.55 -14.57 19.26
C LYS A 36 11.44 -13.82 18.52
N ALA A 37 10.19 -13.93 19.00
CA ALA A 37 9.06 -13.22 18.41
C ALA A 37 9.32 -11.71 18.33
N PHE A 38 9.83 -11.12 19.41
CA PHE A 38 10.16 -9.70 19.46
C PHE A 38 11.31 -9.33 18.51
N VAL A 39 12.42 -10.07 18.55
CA VAL A 39 13.58 -9.81 17.68
C VAL A 39 13.19 -9.88 16.20
N PHE A 40 12.46 -10.93 15.79
CA PHE A 40 12.00 -11.06 14.41
C PHE A 40 10.98 -9.98 14.05
N ALA A 41 9.98 -9.72 14.89
CA ALA A 41 8.98 -8.69 14.62
C ALA A 41 9.64 -7.32 14.44
N PHE A 42 10.49 -6.88 15.38
CA PHE A 42 11.14 -5.57 15.28
C PHE A 42 12.12 -5.48 14.11
N GLY A 43 12.92 -6.52 13.86
CA GLY A 43 13.86 -6.53 12.74
C GLY A 43 13.16 -6.46 11.39
N ILE A 44 12.13 -7.31 11.20
CA ILE A 44 11.42 -7.41 9.92
C ILE A 44 10.51 -6.20 9.71
N TRP A 45 9.64 -5.87 10.68
CA TRP A 45 8.75 -4.71 10.54
C TRP A 45 9.51 -3.39 10.52
N GLY A 46 10.58 -3.26 11.31
CA GLY A 46 11.44 -2.08 11.27
C GLY A 46 12.07 -1.88 9.90
N SER A 47 12.63 -2.94 9.32
CA SER A 47 13.22 -2.89 7.96
C SER A 47 12.15 -2.60 6.91
N TRP A 48 11.01 -3.29 6.97
CA TRP A 48 9.92 -3.10 6.02
C TRP A 48 9.33 -1.70 6.07
N TRP A 49 8.99 -1.19 7.27
CA TRP A 49 8.42 0.14 7.43
C TRP A 49 9.40 1.23 6.99
N THR A 50 10.68 1.04 7.29
CA THR A 50 11.75 1.95 6.82
C THR A 50 11.82 1.97 5.29
N GLY A 51 11.81 0.81 4.65
CA GLY A 51 11.77 0.71 3.18
C GLY A 51 10.50 1.32 2.57
N MET A 52 9.34 1.07 3.17
CA MET A 52 8.07 1.66 2.72
C MET A 52 8.06 3.19 2.89
N ALA A 53 8.56 3.71 4.00
CA ALA A 53 8.66 5.15 4.22
C ALA A 53 9.64 5.83 3.23
N MET A 54 10.80 5.22 2.96
CA MET A 54 11.77 5.73 1.99
C MET A 54 11.25 5.71 0.54
N SER A 55 10.41 4.72 0.20
CA SER A 55 9.84 4.55 -1.13
C SER A 55 8.57 5.34 -1.39
N ASP A 56 8.14 6.21 -0.46
CA ASP A 56 6.82 6.83 -0.51
C ASP A 56 5.66 5.82 -0.63
N TRP A 57 5.86 4.65 -0.03
CA TRP A 57 4.93 3.52 -0.04
C TRP A 57 4.72 2.87 -1.41
N LYS A 58 5.63 3.12 -2.36
CA LYS A 58 5.61 2.59 -3.73
C LYS A 58 6.50 1.36 -3.93
N ALA A 59 7.32 0.94 -2.96
CA ALA A 59 8.23 -0.20 -3.12
C ALA A 59 7.51 -1.55 -3.30
N LEU A 60 6.37 -1.73 -2.62
CA LEU A 60 5.64 -2.99 -2.63
C LEU A 60 4.73 -3.09 -3.85
N GLN A 61 5.19 -3.82 -4.86
CA GLN A 61 4.53 -3.96 -6.16
C GLN A 61 4.47 -5.44 -6.56
N ALA A 62 3.26 -5.94 -6.81
CA ALA A 62 3.08 -7.27 -7.39
C ALA A 62 3.05 -7.18 -8.93
N PRO A 63 3.57 -8.20 -9.63
CA PRO A 63 3.57 -8.22 -11.09
C PRO A 63 2.13 -8.30 -11.64
N ASP A 64 1.99 -7.89 -12.90
CA ASP A 64 0.82 -8.25 -13.70
C ASP A 64 0.77 -9.77 -13.88
N ARG A 65 -0.42 -10.34 -13.76
CA ARG A 65 -0.65 -11.77 -13.98
C ARG A 65 -0.63 -12.13 -15.46
N GLU A 66 -1.03 -11.21 -16.33
CA GLU A 66 -1.11 -11.46 -17.77
C GLU A 66 0.22 -11.16 -18.46
N ASN A 67 0.94 -10.12 -18.01
CA ASN A 67 2.24 -9.72 -18.56
C ASN A 67 3.37 -9.81 -17.51
N MET A 68 3.78 -11.04 -17.19
CA MET A 68 4.83 -11.30 -16.20
C MET A 68 6.23 -10.97 -16.72
N GLN A 69 6.69 -9.75 -16.45
CA GLN A 69 8.09 -9.38 -16.65
C GLN A 69 8.97 -10.02 -15.57
N THR A 70 9.99 -10.79 -15.97
CA THR A 70 10.89 -11.52 -15.06
C THR A 70 11.51 -10.62 -13.99
N ALA A 71 11.91 -9.40 -14.36
CA ALA A 71 12.46 -8.43 -13.41
C ALA A 71 11.46 -8.10 -12.30
N THR A 72 10.21 -7.77 -12.64
CA THR A 72 9.15 -7.43 -11.67
C THR A 72 8.78 -8.63 -10.81
N VAL A 73 8.71 -9.83 -11.39
CA VAL A 73 8.48 -11.07 -10.64
C VAL A 73 9.59 -11.29 -9.61
N LEU A 74 10.85 -11.09 -9.98
CA LEU A 74 11.99 -11.25 -9.07
C LEU A 74 11.99 -10.18 -7.96
N LYS A 75 11.70 -8.91 -8.31
CA LYS A 75 11.50 -7.84 -7.32
C LYS A 75 10.39 -8.22 -6.34
N PHE A 76 9.29 -8.81 -6.80
CA PHE A 76 8.20 -9.26 -5.94
C PHE A 76 8.55 -10.51 -5.12
N ALA A 77 9.30 -11.45 -5.67
CA ALA A 77 9.69 -12.67 -4.96
C ALA A 77 10.49 -12.35 -3.69
N GLY A 78 11.39 -11.36 -3.73
CA GLY A 78 12.15 -10.91 -2.56
C GLY A 78 11.28 -10.34 -1.43
N GLN A 79 10.11 -9.80 -1.76
CA GLN A 79 9.17 -9.21 -0.79
C GLN A 79 7.97 -10.10 -0.46
N ALA A 80 7.74 -11.19 -1.21
CA ALA A 80 6.63 -12.10 -0.99
C ALA A 80 6.60 -12.66 0.45
N GLY A 81 7.78 -12.81 1.07
CA GLY A 81 7.94 -13.26 2.43
C GLY A 81 7.34 -12.33 3.50
N VAL A 82 7.08 -11.05 3.23
CA VAL A 82 6.54 -10.11 4.25
C VAL A 82 5.10 -10.44 4.68
N GLY A 83 4.41 -11.33 3.95
CA GLY A 83 3.14 -11.88 4.39
C GLY A 83 1.93 -11.11 3.92
N LEU A 84 1.09 -10.68 4.87
CA LEU A 84 -0.16 -9.97 4.58
C LEU A 84 0.00 -8.76 3.64
N PRO A 85 1.02 -7.89 3.78
CA PRO A 85 1.23 -6.80 2.82
C PRO A 85 1.42 -7.31 1.39
N SER A 86 2.18 -8.38 1.22
CA SER A 86 2.47 -8.95 -0.11
C SER A 86 1.25 -9.64 -0.72
N LEU A 87 0.41 -10.28 0.10
CA LEU A 87 -0.90 -10.79 -0.34
C LEU A 87 -1.82 -9.64 -0.77
N TRP A 88 -1.84 -8.55 -0.01
CA TRP A 88 -2.59 -7.35 -0.37
C TRP A 88 -2.09 -6.76 -1.69
N ALA A 89 -0.78 -6.71 -1.93
CA ALA A 89 -0.20 -6.25 -3.19
C ALA A 89 -0.66 -7.09 -4.39
N VAL A 90 -0.73 -8.42 -4.24
CA VAL A 90 -1.25 -9.32 -5.29
C VAL A 90 -2.72 -9.05 -5.56
N TYR A 91 -3.53 -8.89 -4.51
CA TYR A 91 -4.94 -8.52 -4.66
C TYR A 91 -5.08 -7.14 -5.34
N GLN A 92 -4.26 -6.17 -4.94
CA GLN A 92 -4.29 -4.83 -5.51
C GLN A 92 -3.88 -4.82 -6.99
N SER A 93 -2.87 -5.62 -7.38
CA SER A 93 -2.48 -5.79 -8.79
C SER A 93 -3.66 -6.31 -9.62
N THR A 94 -4.41 -7.31 -9.13
CA THR A 94 -5.60 -7.78 -9.85
C THR A 94 -6.68 -6.71 -10.02
N ARG A 95 -6.84 -5.82 -9.04
CA ARG A 95 -7.79 -4.71 -9.14
C ARG A 95 -7.30 -3.62 -10.09
N TYR A 96 -6.01 -3.32 -10.08
CA TYR A 96 -5.39 -2.30 -10.91
C TYR A 96 -5.49 -2.63 -12.41
N TYR A 97 -5.19 -3.89 -12.77
CA TYR A 97 -5.27 -4.38 -14.16
C TYR A 97 -6.68 -4.83 -14.57
N SER A 98 -7.67 -4.79 -13.67
CA SER A 98 -9.05 -5.11 -14.04
C SER A 98 -9.59 -4.08 -15.05
N LYS A 99 -10.42 -4.55 -15.99
CA LYS A 99 -11.16 -3.69 -16.93
C LYS A 99 -12.11 -2.72 -16.23
N ASP A 100 -12.43 -2.98 -14.96
CA ASP A 100 -13.27 -2.11 -14.14
C ASP A 100 -12.52 -0.86 -13.62
N ASN A 101 -11.18 -0.87 -13.62
CA ASN A 101 -10.37 0.27 -13.17
C ASN A 101 -10.28 1.35 -14.26
N THR A 102 -11.42 1.94 -14.56
CA THR A 102 -11.55 3.03 -15.53
C THR A 102 -12.00 4.31 -14.83
N SER A 103 -11.78 5.46 -15.48
CA SER A 103 -12.30 6.74 -14.98
C SER A 103 -13.82 6.67 -14.84
N PRO A 104 -14.36 6.89 -13.63
CA PRO A 104 -15.79 6.76 -13.40
C PRO A 104 -16.55 7.87 -14.11
N ILE A 105 -17.64 7.49 -14.79
CA ILE A 105 -18.58 8.43 -15.43
C ILE A 105 -19.67 8.91 -14.45
N THR A 106 -19.84 8.24 -13.33
CA THR A 106 -20.82 8.59 -12.29
C THR A 106 -20.35 8.08 -10.92
N ILE A 107 -20.98 8.55 -9.85
CA ILE A 107 -20.67 8.18 -8.46
C ILE A 107 -21.91 7.60 -7.77
N ALA A 108 -21.70 6.80 -6.73
CA ALA A 108 -22.79 6.09 -6.05
C ALA A 108 -23.74 7.03 -5.29
N GLY A 109 -23.22 8.15 -4.78
CA GLY A 109 -24.00 9.14 -4.06
C GLY A 109 -23.26 10.46 -3.89
N PRO A 110 -23.88 11.46 -3.24
CA PRO A 110 -23.23 12.72 -2.90
C PRO A 110 -22.05 12.50 -1.96
N GLU A 111 -20.89 13.01 -2.32
CA GLU A 111 -19.65 12.87 -1.55
C GLU A 111 -18.89 14.19 -1.49
N GLU A 112 -18.31 14.50 -0.33
CA GLU A 112 -17.54 15.72 -0.10
C GLU A 112 -16.07 15.40 0.13
N TYR A 113 -15.20 16.15 -0.55
CA TYR A 113 -13.77 15.95 -0.55
C TYR A 113 -13.02 17.23 -0.24
N SER A 114 -11.96 17.15 0.55
CA SER A 114 -10.98 18.23 0.62
C SER A 114 -10.28 18.35 -0.72
N PHE A 115 -10.25 19.55 -1.29
CA PHE A 115 -9.72 19.81 -2.62
C PHE A 115 -8.59 20.85 -2.55
N GLN A 116 -7.54 20.55 -3.29
CA GLN A 116 -6.43 21.46 -3.53
C GLN A 116 -6.07 21.41 -5.02
N GLY A 117 -5.98 22.58 -5.65
CA GLY A 117 -5.74 22.65 -7.08
C GLY A 117 -5.50 24.06 -7.56
N ARG A 118 -5.65 24.23 -8.87
CA ARG A 118 -5.60 25.50 -9.59
C ARG A 118 -6.92 25.75 -10.27
N LEU A 119 -7.32 27.01 -10.21
CA LEU A 119 -8.48 27.51 -10.92
C LEU A 119 -8.01 28.45 -12.01
N ASN A 120 -8.57 28.30 -13.20
CA ASN A 120 -8.39 29.23 -14.29
C ASN A 120 -9.77 29.60 -14.84
N MET A 121 -10.29 30.75 -14.40
CA MET A 121 -11.59 31.25 -14.88
C MET A 121 -11.46 32.61 -15.55
N ARG A 122 -12.37 32.87 -16.48
CA ARG A 122 -12.69 34.18 -17.01
C ARG A 122 -13.81 34.77 -16.15
N ALA A 123 -13.52 35.82 -15.39
CA ALA A 123 -14.54 36.63 -14.73
C ALA A 123 -14.86 37.88 -15.57
N GLU A 124 -16.00 38.53 -15.29
CA GLU A 124 -16.48 39.71 -16.06
C GLU A 124 -15.45 40.83 -16.21
N ASN A 125 -14.62 41.06 -15.18
CA ASN A 125 -13.67 42.18 -15.16
C ASN A 125 -12.21 41.78 -15.48
N ALA A 126 -11.80 40.55 -15.17
CA ALA A 126 -10.45 40.04 -15.41
C ALA A 126 -10.40 38.52 -15.27
N ASN A 127 -9.46 37.86 -15.95
CA ASN A 127 -9.18 36.43 -15.70
C ASN A 127 -8.66 36.25 -14.27
N GLN A 128 -9.25 35.30 -13.55
CA GLN A 128 -8.82 34.89 -12.23
C GLN A 128 -8.12 33.54 -12.36
N THR A 129 -6.80 33.56 -12.16
CA THR A 129 -5.97 32.36 -12.13
C THR A 129 -5.23 32.33 -10.80
N GLY A 130 -5.32 31.21 -10.08
CA GLY A 130 -4.66 31.08 -8.78
C GLY A 130 -4.81 29.69 -8.18
N ASP A 131 -4.15 29.49 -7.05
CA ASP A 131 -4.26 28.25 -6.30
C ASP A 131 -5.52 28.31 -5.42
N VAL A 132 -6.27 27.21 -5.42
CA VAL A 132 -7.51 27.06 -4.68
C VAL A 132 -7.42 25.96 -3.65
N THR A 133 -7.98 26.23 -2.48
CA THR A 133 -8.13 25.27 -1.40
C THR A 133 -9.56 25.34 -0.87
N GLY A 134 -10.18 24.19 -0.65
CA GLY A 134 -11.58 24.18 -0.23
C GLY A 134 -12.17 22.79 -0.17
N THR A 135 -13.50 22.74 -0.26
CA THR A 135 -14.30 21.53 -0.28
C THR A 135 -14.97 21.39 -1.64
N LEU A 136 -14.81 20.21 -2.23
CA LEU A 136 -15.44 19.80 -3.47
C LEU A 136 -16.58 18.84 -3.14
N SER A 137 -17.81 19.25 -3.40
CA SER A 137 -19.00 18.41 -3.28
C SER A 137 -19.33 17.84 -4.65
N LEU A 138 -19.26 16.52 -4.79
CA LEU A 138 -19.58 15.80 -6.02
C LEU A 138 -20.93 15.12 -5.88
N VAL A 139 -21.74 15.18 -6.93
CA VAL A 139 -23.07 14.56 -6.97
C VAL A 139 -23.26 13.78 -8.27
N PRO A 140 -23.99 12.66 -8.24
CA PRO A 140 -24.40 11.98 -9.46
C PRO A 140 -25.32 12.91 -10.25
N ALA A 141 -24.95 13.17 -11.51
CA ALA A 141 -25.68 14.05 -12.39
C ALA A 141 -26.00 13.35 -13.71
N LYS A 142 -26.80 14.02 -14.55
CA LYS A 142 -27.05 13.60 -15.92
C LYS A 142 -26.50 14.67 -16.85
N GLY A 143 -25.52 14.30 -17.66
CA GLY A 143 -24.96 15.15 -18.71
C GLY A 143 -25.64 14.89 -20.04
N ASP A 144 -25.19 15.60 -21.07
CA ASP A 144 -25.76 15.53 -22.43
C ASP A 144 -25.65 14.13 -23.06
N PHE A 145 -24.61 13.38 -22.68
CA PHE A 145 -24.29 12.07 -23.25
C PHE A 145 -24.53 10.90 -22.29
N GLY A 146 -25.28 11.11 -21.19
CA GLY A 146 -25.64 10.05 -20.24
C GLY A 146 -25.31 10.39 -18.78
N PRO A 147 -25.00 9.39 -17.94
CA PRO A 147 -24.57 9.62 -16.56
C PRO A 147 -23.33 10.49 -16.53
N ALA A 148 -23.30 11.45 -15.60
CA ALA A 148 -22.19 12.34 -15.39
C ALA A 148 -21.97 12.58 -13.90
N ILE A 149 -20.90 13.31 -13.61
CA ILE A 149 -20.60 13.81 -12.27
C ILE A 149 -20.73 15.32 -12.34
N GLY A 150 -21.62 15.87 -11.52
CA GLY A 150 -21.75 17.30 -11.28
C GLY A 150 -21.19 17.62 -9.90
N GLY A 151 -21.22 18.88 -9.52
CA GLY A 151 -20.77 19.25 -8.19
C GLY A 151 -20.74 20.75 -7.96
N LYS A 152 -20.32 21.10 -6.76
CA LYS A 152 -20.07 22.47 -6.34
C LYS A 152 -18.72 22.54 -5.63
N PHE A 153 -18.02 23.63 -5.83
CA PHE A 153 -16.80 23.93 -5.09
C PHE A 153 -17.06 25.10 -4.15
N ALA A 154 -16.65 24.96 -2.89
CA ALA A 154 -16.67 26.02 -1.90
C ALA A 154 -15.31 26.11 -1.23
N GLY A 155 -14.63 27.25 -1.35
CA GLY A 155 -13.27 27.39 -0.83
C GLY A 155 -12.75 28.82 -0.91
N ALA A 156 -11.43 28.92 -0.99
CA ALA A 156 -10.74 30.19 -1.16
C ALA A 156 -9.78 30.14 -2.36
N LEU A 157 -9.79 31.20 -3.15
CA LEU A 157 -8.80 31.51 -4.20
C LEU A 157 -7.86 32.57 -3.64
N ASP A 158 -6.58 32.23 -3.46
CA ASP A 158 -5.58 33.12 -2.85
C ASP A 158 -6.06 33.78 -1.53
N GLY A 159 -6.81 33.03 -0.72
CA GLY A 159 -7.38 33.48 0.55
C GLY A 159 -8.72 34.23 0.46
N LYS A 160 -9.23 34.53 -0.75
CA LYS A 160 -10.56 35.13 -0.93
C LYS A 160 -11.63 34.04 -1.07
N PRO A 161 -12.73 34.09 -0.28
CA PRO A 161 -13.78 33.09 -0.37
C PRO A 161 -14.43 33.13 -1.75
N LEU A 162 -14.59 31.95 -2.34
CA LEU A 162 -15.11 31.76 -3.68
C LEU A 162 -15.93 30.47 -3.71
N THR A 163 -17.11 30.53 -4.33
CA THR A 163 -18.01 29.40 -4.53
C THR A 163 -18.49 29.42 -5.97
N PHE A 164 -18.52 28.26 -6.62
CA PHE A 164 -19.01 28.12 -7.98
C PHE A 164 -19.55 26.72 -8.24
N ASP A 165 -20.41 26.62 -9.24
CA ASP A 165 -20.98 25.36 -9.69
C ASP A 165 -20.08 24.73 -10.76
N LEU A 166 -20.07 23.40 -10.79
CA LEU A 166 -19.34 22.64 -11.78
C LEU A 166 -20.30 22.16 -12.86
N ALA A 167 -19.83 22.14 -14.10
CA ALA A 167 -20.55 21.50 -15.18
C ALA A 167 -20.80 20.02 -14.84
N ASN A 168 -21.88 19.46 -15.38
CA ASN A 168 -22.20 18.02 -15.29
C ASN A 168 -21.28 17.20 -16.22
N LYS A 169 -19.97 17.35 -16.02
CA LYS A 169 -18.88 16.72 -16.78
C LYS A 169 -17.57 16.76 -15.98
N VAL A 170 -17.64 16.51 -14.68
CA VAL A 170 -16.44 16.36 -13.85
C VAL A 170 -15.75 15.05 -14.22
N HIS A 171 -14.47 15.14 -14.58
CA HIS A 171 -13.62 14.00 -14.89
C HIS A 171 -12.77 13.64 -13.67
N LEU A 172 -12.91 12.39 -13.23
CA LEU A 172 -12.08 11.79 -12.19
C LEU A 172 -11.10 10.83 -12.85
N ASP A 173 -9.85 10.86 -12.39
CA ASP A 173 -8.86 9.84 -12.74
C ASP A 173 -9.30 8.45 -12.22
N GLN A 174 -8.63 7.41 -12.70
CA GLN A 174 -8.88 6.03 -12.30
C GLN A 174 -8.88 5.87 -10.77
N PRO A 175 -9.85 5.14 -10.20
CA PRO A 175 -9.99 5.00 -8.76
C PRO A 175 -8.82 4.27 -8.11
N ILE A 176 -8.10 3.40 -8.84
CA ILE A 176 -6.96 2.62 -8.35
C ILE A 176 -5.68 3.01 -9.08
N ARG A 177 -4.70 3.55 -8.35
CA ARG A 177 -3.41 4.04 -8.83
C ARG A 177 -2.45 4.23 -7.65
N SER A 178 -1.15 4.28 -7.90
CA SER A 178 -0.13 4.41 -6.85
C SER A 178 -0.12 5.78 -6.16
N GLU A 179 -0.62 6.82 -6.83
CA GLU A 179 -0.70 8.18 -6.29
C GLU A 179 -1.76 8.31 -5.18
N ARG A 180 -1.36 8.87 -4.03
CA ARG A 180 -2.24 9.03 -2.85
C ARG A 180 -3.39 10.02 -3.05
N LYS A 181 -3.33 10.82 -4.11
CA LYS A 181 -4.37 11.77 -4.47
C LYS A 181 -4.93 11.40 -5.84
N LEU A 182 -6.24 11.54 -6.01
CA LEU A 182 -6.95 11.33 -7.26
C LEU A 182 -7.03 12.67 -7.99
N ALA A 183 -6.61 12.70 -9.25
CA ALA A 183 -6.69 13.91 -10.07
C ALA A 183 -8.13 14.18 -10.49
N VAL A 184 -8.54 15.44 -10.42
CA VAL A 184 -9.88 15.91 -10.77
C VAL A 184 -9.74 17.06 -11.76
N THR A 185 -10.48 16.95 -12.86
CA THR A 185 -10.62 17.99 -13.87
C THR A 185 -12.08 18.31 -14.04
N ALA A 186 -12.45 19.57 -13.82
CA ALA A 186 -13.83 20.01 -13.92
C ALA A 186 -13.94 21.35 -14.66
N SER A 187 -14.99 21.52 -15.43
CA SER A 187 -15.35 22.82 -16.00
C SER A 187 -16.19 23.60 -14.99
N VAL A 188 -15.83 24.87 -14.79
CA VAL A 188 -16.54 25.80 -13.92
C VAL A 188 -17.62 26.53 -14.72
N VAL A 189 -18.81 26.64 -14.16
CA VAL A 189 -19.95 27.31 -14.79
C VAL A 189 -20.56 28.37 -13.88
N ASP A 190 -21.17 29.38 -14.48
CA ASP A 190 -21.98 30.39 -13.78
C ASP A 190 -23.38 29.82 -13.42
N GLU A 191 -24.15 30.56 -12.62
CA GLU A 191 -25.54 30.23 -12.26
C GLU A 191 -26.43 30.03 -13.50
N LYS A 192 -26.10 30.68 -14.62
CA LYS A 192 -26.80 30.55 -15.91
C LYS A 192 -26.33 29.36 -16.75
N GLY A 193 -25.34 28.60 -16.29
CA GLY A 193 -24.74 27.47 -16.99
C GLY A 193 -23.69 27.86 -18.06
N GLU A 194 -23.27 29.12 -18.10
CA GLU A 194 -22.21 29.56 -19.02
C GLU A 194 -20.84 29.12 -18.53
N TYR A 195 -19.98 28.68 -19.45
CA TYR A 195 -18.62 28.23 -19.13
C TYR A 195 -17.74 29.40 -18.68
N LEU A 196 -17.26 29.32 -17.44
CA LEU A 196 -16.35 30.31 -16.86
C LEU A 196 -14.89 29.87 -16.95
N GLY A 197 -14.59 28.57 -16.92
CA GLY A 197 -13.20 28.11 -16.92
C GLY A 197 -12.99 26.68 -16.51
N GLU A 198 -11.77 26.38 -16.06
CA GLU A 198 -11.35 25.03 -15.68
C GLU A 198 -10.78 25.00 -14.27
N LEU A 199 -11.15 23.95 -13.54
CA LEU A 199 -10.67 23.59 -12.22
C LEU A 199 -9.85 22.30 -12.36
N LEU A 200 -8.56 22.38 -12.04
CA LEU A 200 -7.64 21.26 -12.06
C LEU A 200 -7.08 21.04 -10.67
N GLY A 201 -7.22 19.84 -10.11
CA GLY A 201 -6.66 19.59 -8.80
C GLY A 201 -6.67 18.14 -8.39
N LYS A 202 -6.56 17.93 -7.09
CA LYS A 202 -6.35 16.63 -6.50
C LYS A 202 -7.23 16.49 -5.25
N ILE A 203 -7.93 15.36 -5.13
CA ILE A 203 -8.68 14.94 -3.92
C ILE A 203 -7.98 13.76 -3.25
N PRO A 204 -8.16 13.53 -1.93
CA PRO A 204 -7.54 12.39 -1.26
C PRO A 204 -8.11 11.06 -1.77
N ARG A 205 -7.23 10.10 -2.04
CA ARG A 205 -7.61 8.74 -2.44
C ARG A 205 -7.67 7.84 -1.21
N PRO A 206 -8.69 6.97 -1.07
CA PRO A 206 -8.77 6.02 0.04
C PRO A 206 -7.55 5.09 0.10
N LEU A 207 -7.09 4.74 1.30
CA LEU A 207 -5.92 3.86 1.53
C LEU A 207 -5.97 2.57 0.68
N MET A 208 -7.14 1.92 0.65
CA MET A 208 -7.39 0.67 -0.07
C MET A 208 -7.28 0.80 -1.60
N ASN A 209 -7.19 2.01 -2.13
CA ASN A 209 -7.13 2.28 -3.56
C ASN A 209 -5.72 2.67 -4.04
N TRP A 210 -4.76 2.93 -3.14
CA TRP A 210 -3.38 3.24 -3.52
C TRP A 210 -2.31 2.39 -2.85
N PHE A 211 -2.56 1.88 -1.63
CA PHE A 211 -1.54 1.13 -0.91
C PHE A 211 -1.18 -0.17 -1.65
N ALA A 212 0.12 -0.37 -1.88
CA ALA A 212 0.69 -1.49 -2.64
C ALA A 212 0.16 -1.65 -4.07
N CYS A 213 -0.24 -0.54 -4.69
CA CYS A 213 -0.65 -0.51 -6.08
C CYS A 213 0.57 -0.60 -7.01
N PRO A 214 0.49 -1.36 -8.13
CA PRO A 214 1.48 -1.30 -9.18
C PRO A 214 1.65 0.14 -9.71
N LEU A 215 2.83 0.41 -10.27
CA LEU A 215 3.14 1.68 -10.94
C LEU A 215 3.05 1.48 -12.45
N ASP A 216 2.55 2.49 -13.15
CA ASP A 216 2.73 2.57 -14.60
C ASP A 216 4.17 3.00 -14.96
N GLN A 217 4.53 2.93 -16.24
CA GLN A 217 5.89 3.26 -16.69
C GLN A 217 6.25 4.75 -16.46
N GLN A 218 5.27 5.65 -16.52
CA GLN A 218 5.48 7.08 -16.26
C GLN A 218 5.66 7.34 -14.77
N GLU A 219 4.81 6.75 -13.93
CA GLU A 219 4.90 6.79 -12.47
C GLU A 219 6.21 6.20 -11.97
N GLU A 220 6.67 5.08 -12.55
CA GLU A 220 7.98 4.48 -12.21
C GLU A 220 9.11 5.45 -12.59
N ALA A 221 9.09 6.05 -13.78
CA ALA A 221 10.09 7.01 -14.21
C ALA A 221 10.10 8.30 -13.36
N GLU A 222 8.94 8.82 -13.00
CA GLU A 222 8.78 9.96 -12.10
C GLU A 222 9.29 9.63 -10.70
N TRP A 223 8.94 8.46 -10.17
CA TRP A 223 9.43 7.99 -8.87
C TRP A 223 10.96 7.84 -8.85
N HIS A 224 11.54 7.28 -9.91
CA HIS A 224 12.99 7.24 -10.13
C HIS A 224 13.63 8.63 -10.14
N ARG A 225 12.99 9.59 -10.82
CA ARG A 225 13.48 10.97 -10.91
C ARG A 225 13.44 11.68 -9.55
N GLU A 226 12.38 11.48 -8.77
CA GLU A 226 12.18 12.17 -7.48
C GLU A 226 13.04 11.58 -6.36
N ARG A 227 13.18 10.26 -6.30
CA ARG A 227 13.84 9.57 -5.17
C ARG A 227 15.28 9.16 -5.47
N GLY A 228 15.65 8.98 -6.73
CA GLY A 228 16.99 8.55 -7.14
C GLY A 228 17.48 7.34 -6.34
N LYS A 229 18.64 7.45 -5.69
CA LYS A 229 19.27 6.35 -4.92
C LYS A 229 18.43 5.84 -3.74
N TYR A 230 17.56 6.67 -3.17
CA TYR A 230 16.73 6.24 -2.03
C TYR A 230 15.73 5.15 -2.43
N GLN A 231 15.33 5.10 -3.70
CA GLN A 231 14.46 4.06 -4.21
C GLN A 231 15.13 2.69 -4.19
N GLU A 232 16.35 2.58 -4.70
CA GLU A 232 17.07 1.30 -4.72
C GLU A 232 17.33 0.80 -3.30
N LEU A 233 17.72 1.71 -2.39
CA LEU A 233 17.90 1.38 -0.99
C LEU A 233 16.59 0.92 -0.33
N ALA A 234 15.47 1.60 -0.62
CA ALA A 234 14.16 1.22 -0.12
C ALA A 234 13.75 -0.19 -0.56
N MET A 235 13.98 -0.54 -1.83
CA MET A 235 13.75 -1.88 -2.35
C MET A 235 14.59 -2.92 -1.60
N VAL A 236 15.87 -2.64 -1.35
CA VAL A 236 16.75 -3.53 -0.57
C VAL A 236 16.20 -3.78 0.83
N PHE A 237 15.73 -2.74 1.53
CA PHE A 237 15.12 -2.91 2.86
C PHE A 237 13.89 -3.83 2.83
N VAL A 238 13.01 -3.67 1.84
CA VAL A 238 11.81 -4.50 1.70
C VAL A 238 12.16 -5.94 1.30
N TRP A 239 13.15 -6.15 0.44
CA TRP A 239 13.64 -7.49 0.08
C TRP A 239 14.31 -8.19 1.26
N VAL A 240 15.16 -7.49 2.00
CA VAL A 240 15.78 -8.04 3.21
C VAL A 240 14.71 -8.41 4.22
N ALA A 241 13.69 -7.58 4.42
CA ALA A 241 12.58 -7.91 5.30
C ALA A 241 11.83 -9.17 4.86
N GLY A 242 11.53 -9.32 3.56
CA GLY A 242 10.87 -10.51 3.04
C GLY A 242 11.71 -11.79 3.19
N LEU A 243 13.00 -11.72 2.88
CA LEU A 243 13.94 -12.84 3.06
C LEU A 243 14.13 -13.20 4.54
N MET A 244 14.25 -12.20 5.42
CA MET A 244 14.31 -12.41 6.86
C MET A 244 13.05 -13.11 7.38
N ASN A 245 11.87 -12.75 6.88
CA ASN A 245 10.65 -13.42 7.31
C ASN A 245 10.58 -14.87 6.82
N LEU A 246 11.08 -15.17 5.62
CA LEU A 246 11.21 -16.57 5.15
C LEU A 246 12.07 -17.40 6.12
N LEU A 247 13.20 -16.86 6.59
CA LEU A 247 14.03 -17.53 7.59
C LEU A 247 13.33 -17.65 8.95
N ALA A 248 12.56 -16.63 9.34
CA ALA A 248 11.77 -16.67 10.58
C ALA A 248 10.67 -17.74 10.50
N ILE A 249 10.00 -17.90 9.36
CA ILE A 249 9.00 -18.95 9.13
C ILE A 249 9.66 -20.33 9.26
N TRP A 250 10.85 -20.51 8.67
CA TRP A 250 11.61 -21.75 8.81
C TRP A 250 11.93 -22.05 10.28
N ASP A 251 12.49 -21.09 11.03
CA ASP A 251 12.75 -21.25 12.48
C ASP A 251 11.47 -21.48 13.30
N ALA A 252 10.32 -20.96 12.85
CA ALA A 252 9.02 -21.22 13.43
C ALA A 252 8.57 -22.67 13.25
N VAL A 253 8.80 -23.25 12.07
CA VAL A 253 8.35 -24.61 11.73
C VAL A 253 9.25 -25.68 12.35
N GLU A 254 10.57 -25.58 12.18
CA GLU A 254 11.49 -26.66 12.60
C GLU A 254 11.87 -26.60 14.09
N GLY A 255 11.74 -25.44 14.73
CA GLY A 255 12.24 -25.24 16.09
C GLY A 255 13.73 -24.88 16.12
N PRO A 256 14.32 -24.73 17.32
CA PRO A 256 15.72 -24.32 17.45
C PRO A 256 16.70 -25.41 16.99
N ALA A 257 17.71 -25.04 16.19
CA ALA A 257 18.75 -25.95 15.68
C ALA A 257 19.66 -26.57 16.76
N TYR A 258 19.68 -26.03 17.98
CA TYR A 258 20.46 -26.56 19.09
C TYR A 258 19.57 -27.33 20.06
N GLY A 259 19.74 -28.64 20.11
CA GLY A 259 19.08 -29.45 21.14
C GLY A 259 19.15 -30.96 21.02
N TYR A 260 20.12 -31.59 20.35
CA TYR A 260 20.32 -33.04 20.43
C TYR A 260 21.80 -33.40 20.26
N TYR A 261 22.59 -33.28 21.33
CA TYR A 261 23.62 -34.29 21.52
C TYR A 261 22.88 -35.48 22.10
N ASP A 262 22.50 -36.41 21.23
CA ASP A 262 22.22 -37.76 21.66
C ASP A 262 23.55 -38.32 22.17
N ASP A 263 23.73 -38.33 23.50
CA ASP A 263 24.70 -39.22 24.14
C ASP A 263 24.17 -40.66 24.03
N GLU A 264 23.95 -41.15 22.81
CA GLU A 264 23.72 -42.58 22.52
C GLU A 264 24.96 -43.43 22.89
N THR A 265 26.08 -42.79 23.21
CA THR A 265 27.34 -43.43 23.65
C THR A 265 27.64 -43.28 25.15
N ALA A 266 26.71 -42.73 25.96
CA ALA A 266 26.92 -42.71 27.41
C ALA A 266 26.93 -44.16 27.97
N PRO A 267 28.05 -44.64 28.55
CA PRO A 267 28.12 -45.99 29.08
C PRO A 267 27.09 -46.18 30.19
N ALA A 268 26.39 -47.32 30.17
CA ALA A 268 25.40 -47.66 31.18
C ALA A 268 25.99 -47.54 32.61
N PRO A 269 25.26 -46.98 33.58
CA PRO A 269 25.77 -46.83 34.94
C PRO A 269 26.09 -48.21 35.52
N SER A 270 27.28 -48.34 36.12
CA SER A 270 27.75 -49.57 36.76
C SER A 270 26.74 -50.04 37.81
N PRO A 271 26.44 -51.35 37.88
CA PRO A 271 25.53 -51.88 38.89
C PRO A 271 26.05 -51.57 40.30
N PRO A 272 25.15 -51.37 41.28
CA PRO A 272 25.54 -51.06 42.64
C PRO A 272 26.43 -52.18 43.20
N ALA A 273 27.56 -51.79 43.79
CA ALA A 273 28.42 -52.69 44.53
C ALA A 273 27.59 -53.32 45.67
N ALA A 274 27.60 -54.66 45.72
CA ALA A 274 26.93 -55.46 46.74
C ALA A 274 27.56 -55.29 48.13
#